data_AF-A0A9N9GDK2-F1
#
_entry.id   AF-A0A9N9GDK2-F1
#
_cell.length_a   1.000
_cell.length_b   1.000
_cell.length_c   1.000
_cell.angle_alpha   90.00
_cell.angle_beta   90.00
_cell.angle_gamma   90.00
#
_symmetry.space_group_name_H-M   'P 1'
#
loop_
_entity.id
_entity.type
_entity.pdbx_description
1 polymer ?
#
loop_
_entity_poly.entity_id
_entity_poly.type
_entity_poly.pdbx_seq_one_letter_code
_entity_poly.pdbx_strand_id
1 'polypeptide(L)' 'NAKFGKKGGGKRIRTEVVNILKQLFLNRNLNPKNKMTAKEMRKELLRFVRAGEIEEDHVPQLNTIQSWIA' A
#
# COMPACT_ATOMS: atom_id res chain seq x y z
N ASN A 1 14.53 11.81 5.45
CA ASN A 1 13.82 12.45 4.32
C ASN A 1 13.85 11.57 3.06
N ALA A 2 13.19 10.41 3.09
CA ALA A 2 13.05 9.58 1.89
C ALA A 2 11.99 10.22 0.98
N LYS A 3 12.45 10.87 -0.10
CA LYS A 3 11.60 11.41 -1.16
C LYS A 3 10.88 10.24 -1.84
N PHE A 4 9.61 10.05 -1.48
CA PHE A 4 8.68 9.24 -2.24
C PHE A 4 8.58 9.80 -3.67
N GLY A 5 9.10 9.07 -4.64
CA GLY A 5 8.80 9.27 -6.06
C GLY A 5 10.01 9.54 -6.95
N LYS A 6 10.64 8.47 -7.44
CA LYS A 6 11.13 8.48 -8.82
C LYS A 6 10.14 7.76 -9.72
N LYS A 7 9.69 8.49 -10.73
CA LYS A 7 8.68 8.16 -11.74
C LYS A 7 9.09 6.90 -12.51
N GLY A 8 8.36 5.81 -12.34
CA GLY A 8 8.27 4.71 -13.31
C GLY A 8 6.92 4.81 -14.02
N GLY A 9 6.92 4.72 -15.35
CA GLY A 9 5.72 4.77 -16.21
C GLY A 9 4.80 3.55 -16.09
N GLY A 10 4.61 3.02 -14.87
CA GLY A 10 3.62 1.98 -14.57
C GLY A 10 2.27 2.60 -14.24
N LYS A 11 1.20 1.79 -14.38
CA LYS A 11 -0.18 2.14 -14.01
C LYS A 11 -0.17 2.83 -12.63
N ARG A 12 -0.56 4.10 -12.59
CA ARG A 12 -0.57 4.89 -11.35
C ARG A 12 -1.53 4.23 -10.37
N ILE A 13 -1.05 3.90 -9.17
CA ILE A 13 -1.92 3.53 -8.06
C ILE A 13 -2.83 4.72 -7.79
N ARG A 14 -4.13 4.47 -7.61
CA ARG A 14 -5.09 5.54 -7.29
C ARG A 14 -4.73 6.21 -5.97
N THR A 15 -5.00 7.51 -5.87
CA THR A 15 -4.64 8.32 -4.70
C THR A 15 -5.29 7.80 -3.41
N GLU A 16 -6.52 7.30 -3.46
CA GLU A 16 -7.21 6.68 -2.30
C GLU A 16 -6.46 5.46 -1.77
N VAL A 17 -6.06 4.56 -2.65
CA VAL A 17 -5.28 3.36 -2.29
C VAL A 17 -3.91 3.74 -1.72
N VAL A 18 -3.28 4.79 -2.27
CA VAL A 18 -2.02 5.33 -1.71
C VAL A 18 -2.24 5.90 -0.30
N ASN A 19 -3.36 6.58 -0.04
CA ASN A 19 -3.67 7.13 1.28
C ASN A 19 -3.92 6.01 2.31
N ILE A 20 -4.66 4.96 1.93
CA ILE A 20 -4.86 3.77 2.77
C ILE A 20 -3.52 3.10 3.07
N LEU A 21 -2.68 2.89 2.04
CA LEU A 21 -1.35 2.31 2.21
C LEU A 21 -0.48 3.16 3.15
N LYS A 22 -0.52 4.49 3.05
CA LYS A 22 0.20 5.39 3.97
C LYS A 22 -0.31 5.27 5.41
N GLN A 23 -1.62 5.28 5.63
CA GLN A 23 -2.20 5.13 6.97
C GLN A 23 -1.81 3.79 7.60
N LEU A 24 -1.93 2.71 6.83
CA LEU A 24 -1.53 1.37 7.23
C LEU A 24 -0.03 1.29 7.57
N PHE A 25 0.83 1.93 6.76
CA PHE A 25 2.27 1.99 6.98
C PHE A 25 2.65 2.80 8.21
N LEU A 26 2.05 3.98 8.39
CA LEU A 26 2.34 4.89 9.50
C LEU A 26 1.88 4.30 10.85
N ASN A 27 0.67 3.73 10.91
CA ASN A 27 0.11 3.19 12.15
C ASN A 27 0.89 1.98 12.68
N ARG A 28 1.59 1.23 11.82
CA ARG A 28 2.32 0.01 12.21
C ARG A 28 3.85 0.18 12.28
N ASN A 29 4.38 1.30 11.79
CA ASN A 29 5.80 1.66 11.94
C ASN A 29 6.19 2.23 13.31
N LEU A 30 5.27 2.30 14.27
CA LEU A 30 5.59 2.65 15.66
C LEU A 30 6.54 1.62 16.31
N ASN A 31 6.67 0.41 15.74
CA ASN A 31 7.65 -0.57 16.18
C ASN A 31 8.37 -1.20 14.97
N PRO A 32 9.71 -1.06 14.84
CA PRO A 32 10.47 -1.62 13.72
C PRO A 32 10.35 -3.15 13.57
N LYS A 33 9.99 -3.85 14.66
CA LYS A 33 9.70 -5.30 14.65
C LYS A 33 8.37 -5.65 14.00
N ASN A 34 7.47 -4.68 13.84
CA ASN A 34 6.14 -4.83 13.24
C ASN A 34 6.08 -4.25 11.81
N LYS A 35 7.23 -4.19 11.12
CA LYS A 35 7.30 -3.75 9.73
C LYS A 35 6.36 -4.61 8.89
N MET A 36 5.35 -3.95 8.32
CA MET A 36 4.33 -4.67 7.56
C MET A 36 4.91 -5.13 6.23
N THR A 37 4.78 -6.43 5.95
CA THR A 37 5.20 -7.01 4.67
C THR A 37 4.24 -6.62 3.54
N ALA A 38 4.70 -6.69 2.29
CA ALA A 38 3.85 -6.43 1.14
C ALA A 38 2.61 -7.36 1.09
N LYS A 39 2.75 -8.59 1.61
CA LYS A 39 1.64 -9.55 1.75
C LYS A 39 0.58 -9.06 2.73
N GLU A 40 1.00 -8.58 3.89
CA GLU A 40 0.09 -8.05 4.91
C GLU A 40 -0.60 -6.77 4.44
N MET A 41 0.13 -5.87 3.78
CA MET A 41 -0.47 -4.68 3.16
C MET A 41 -1.56 -5.04 2.14
N ARG A 42 -1.29 -6.02 1.27
CA ARG A 42 -2.29 -6.50 0.32
C ARG A 42 -3.50 -7.11 1.01
N LYS A 43 -3.28 -7.86 2.09
CA LYS A 43 -4.37 -8.46 2.90
C LYS A 43 -5.27 -7.39 3.52
N GLU A 44 -4.69 -6.31 4.04
CA GLU A 44 -5.47 -5.18 4.56
C GLU A 44 -6.24 -4.48 3.43
N LEU A 45 -5.63 -4.22 2.27
CA LEU A 45 -6.34 -3.67 1.10
C LEU A 45 -7.55 -4.52 0.69
N LEU A 46 -7.45 -5.85 0.73
CA LEU A 46 -8.57 -6.73 0.46
C LEU A 46 -9.70 -6.62 1.49
N ARG A 47 -9.43 -6.16 2.72
CA ARG A 47 -10.50 -5.83 3.69
C ARG A 47 -11.27 -4.60 3.26
N PHE A 48 -10.60 -3.57 2.74
CA PHE A 48 -11.25 -2.39 2.17
C PHE A 48 -12.08 -2.74 0.93
N VAL A 49 -11.63 -3.68 0.10
CA VAL A 49 -12.44 -4.22 -1.01
C VAL A 49 -13.71 -4.89 -0.48
N ARG A 50 -13.59 -5.74 0.53
CA ARG A 50 -14.75 -6.42 1.15
C ARG A 50 -15.71 -5.45 1.82
N ALA A 51 -15.22 -4.33 2.33
CA ALA A 51 -16.02 -3.24 2.88
C ALA A 51 -16.69 -2.38 1.79
N GLY A 52 -16.35 -2.57 0.51
CA GLY A 52 -16.82 -1.74 -0.59
C GLY A 52 -16.18 -0.35 -0.64
N GLU A 53 -15.12 -0.12 0.13
CA GLU A 53 -14.43 1.17 0.19
C GLU A 53 -13.50 1.39 -1.01
N ILE A 54 -13.00 0.31 -1.62
CA ILE A 54 -12.22 0.35 -2.86
C ILE A 54 -12.63 -0.80 -3.78
N GLU A 55 -12.44 -0.63 -5.08
CA GLU A 55 -12.66 -1.72 -6.04
C GLU A 55 -11.48 -2.69 -6.03
N GLU A 56 -11.75 -3.98 -6.30
CA GLU A 56 -10.70 -5.00 -6.41
C GLU A 56 -9.67 -4.65 -7.50
N ASP A 57 -10.13 -4.06 -8.60
CA ASP A 57 -9.29 -3.57 -9.71
C ASP A 57 -8.30 -2.47 -9.31
N HIS A 58 -8.56 -1.80 -8.19
CA HIS A 58 -7.67 -0.75 -7.67
C HIS A 58 -6.62 -1.31 -6.72
N VAL A 59 -6.71 -2.58 -6.32
CA VAL A 59 -5.71 -3.23 -5.46
C VAL A 59 -4.43 -3.48 -6.26
N PRO A 60 -3.30 -2.81 -5.93
CA PRO A 60 -2.04 -3.02 -6.62
C PRO A 60 -1.53 -4.46 -6.42
N GLN A 61 -0.77 -4.92 -7.42
CA GLN A 61 -0.07 -6.18 -7.34
C GLN A 61 0.98 -6.17 -6.21
N LEU A 62 1.29 -7.36 -5.71
CA LEU A 62 2.22 -7.53 -4.59
C LEU A 62 3.61 -6.94 -4.88
N ASN A 63 4.12 -7.11 -6.10
CA ASN A 63 5.42 -6.56 -6.52
C ASN A 63 5.42 -5.02 -6.50
N THR A 64 4.29 -4.40 -6.86
CA THR A 64 4.13 -2.94 -6.81
C THR A 64 4.14 -2.44 -5.37
N ILE A 65 3.43 -3.14 -4.47
CA ILE A 65 3.44 -2.82 -3.03
C ILE A 65 4.85 -2.99 -2.47
N GLN A 66 5.52 -4.11 -2.79
CA GLN A 66 6.87 -4.39 -2.32
C GLN A 66 7.87 -3.33 -2.79
N SER A 67 7.81 -2.91 -4.06
CA SER A 67 8.65 -1.83 -4.59
C SER A 67 8.33 -0.46 -3.96
N TRP A 68 7.14 -0.30 -3.38
CA TRP A 68 6.72 0.95 -2.74
C TRP A 68 7.11 1.04 -1.26
N ILE A 69 7.16 -0.11 -0.54
CA ILE A 69 7.59 -0.18 0.87
C ILE A 69 9.07 -0.50 1.08
N ALA A 70 9.78 -0.93 0.03
CA ALA A 70 11.22 -1.18 0.06
C ALA A 70 11.99 0.12 0.34
#